data_AF-A0A8T1H3U0-F1
#
_entry.id   AF-A0A8T1H3U0-F1
#
_cell.length_a   1.000
_cell.length_b   1.000
_cell.length_c   1.000
_cell.angle_alpha   90.00
_cell.angle_beta   90.00
_cell.angle_gamma   90.00
#
_symmetry.space_group_name_H-M   'P 1'
#
loop_
_entity.id
_entity.type
_entity.pdbx_description
1 polymer ?
#
loop_
_entity_poly.entity_id
_entity_poly.type
_entity_poly.pdbx_seq_one_letter_code
_entity_poly.pdbx_strand_id
1 'polypeptide(L)'
;MWDSSPRKQRGGKLNAKVTDAHVAYLLDRIDENCYLALDEMVDALEPRFEVTVSRQTIKHHIDGRMYTIKKTHCDSNYRNLPENRILCRDFIVDLLAYKSEVEIAA
;
A
#
# COMPACT_ATOMS: atom_id res chain seq x y z
N MET A 1 49.00 -8.34 2.51
CA MET A 1 48.19 -8.24 3.74
C MET A 1 47.20 -7.10 3.55
N TRP A 2 45.95 -7.41 3.26
CA TRP A 2 44.89 -6.44 2.99
C TRP A 2 43.91 -6.61 4.13
N ASP A 3 44.07 -5.75 5.13
CA ASP A 3 43.21 -5.72 6.30
C ASP A 3 41.86 -5.14 5.89
N SER A 4 40.94 -6.02 5.55
CA SER A 4 39.52 -5.69 5.30
C SER A 4 38.79 -5.55 6.64
N SER A 5 39.37 -4.86 7.61
CA SER A 5 38.67 -4.53 8.85
C SER A 5 37.48 -3.63 8.50
N PRO A 6 36.24 -3.96 8.91
CA PRO A 6 35.07 -3.14 8.60
C PRO A 6 35.35 -1.72 9.09
N ARG A 7 35.39 -0.75 8.17
CA ARG A 7 35.66 0.65 8.53
C ARG A 7 34.67 1.05 9.61
N LYS A 8 35.17 1.50 10.77
CA LYS A 8 34.34 2.08 11.83
C LYS A 8 33.39 3.10 11.19
N GLN A 9 32.09 2.89 11.39
CA GLN A 9 31.06 3.77 10.86
C GLN A 9 31.34 5.18 11.39
N ARG A 10 31.69 6.11 10.49
CA ARG A 10 32.14 7.47 10.86
C ARG A 10 31.03 8.33 11.48
N GLY A 11 29.79 7.82 11.51
CA GLY A 11 28.61 8.44 12.10
C GLY A 11 27.34 7.62 11.80
N GLY A 12 26.27 7.89 12.55
CA GLY A 12 25.00 7.18 12.46
C GLY A 12 23.90 7.87 13.28
N LYS A 13 22.64 7.55 13.00
CA LYS A 13 21.47 8.14 13.66
C LYS A 13 21.31 7.51 15.05
N LEU A 14 22.00 8.05 16.06
CA LEU A 14 22.03 7.48 17.41
C LEU A 14 20.69 7.63 18.16
N ASN A 15 19.92 8.68 17.86
CA ASN A 15 18.65 9.00 18.52
C ASN A 15 17.51 9.13 17.49
N ALA A 16 17.25 8.06 16.74
CA ALA A 16 16.14 8.05 15.80
C ALA A 16 14.80 8.05 16.56
N LYS A 17 13.94 9.04 16.31
CA LYS A 17 12.57 9.09 16.88
C LYS A 17 11.72 7.88 16.47
N VAL A 18 11.91 7.39 15.24
CA VAL A 18 11.23 6.19 14.73
C VAL A 18 12.19 5.02 14.89
N THR A 19 11.80 4.05 15.70
CA THR A 19 12.52 2.82 15.96
C THR A 19 11.96 1.69 15.10
N ASP A 20 12.68 0.57 15.01
CA ASP A 20 12.20 -0.61 14.29
C ASP A 20 10.91 -1.19 14.88
N ALA A 21 10.69 -1.01 16.19
CA ALA A 21 9.44 -1.42 16.84
C ALA A 21 8.23 -0.60 16.35
N HIS A 22 8.41 0.72 16.15
CA HIS A 22 7.37 1.57 15.57
C HIS A 22 7.06 1.16 14.13
N VAL A 23 8.10 0.84 13.35
CA VAL A 23 7.93 0.38 11.97
C VAL A 23 7.21 -0.96 11.92
N ALA A 24 7.59 -1.94 12.74
CA ALA A 24 6.92 -3.24 12.81
C ALA A 24 5.43 -3.10 13.13
N TYR A 25 5.07 -2.28 14.12
CA TYR A 25 3.67 -2.00 14.45
C TYR A 25 2.88 -1.40 13.28
N LEU A 26 3.50 -0.51 12.51
CA LEU A 26 2.85 0.05 11.33
C LEU A 26 2.70 -0.99 10.21
N LEU A 27 3.67 -1.89 10.04
CA LEU A 27 3.56 -2.97 9.05
C LEU A 27 2.45 -3.94 9.39
N ASP A 28 2.30 -4.34 10.67
CA ASP A 28 1.19 -5.18 11.11
C ASP A 28 -0.17 -4.54 10.76
N ARG A 29 -0.30 -3.22 10.95
CA ARG A 29 -1.51 -2.47 10.55
C ARG A 29 -1.73 -2.41 9.04
N ILE A 30 -0.65 -2.32 8.24
CA ILE A 30 -0.77 -2.36 6.78
C ILE A 30 -1.24 -3.75 6.32
N ASP A 31 -0.74 -4.80 6.95
CA ASP A 31 -1.11 -6.17 6.63
C ASP A 31 -2.58 -6.45 6.97
N GLU A 32 -3.10 -5.83 8.04
CA GLU A 32 -4.54 -5.83 8.38
C GLU A 32 -5.38 -4.97 7.40
N ASN A 33 -4.89 -3.79 7.03
CA ASN A 33 -5.59 -2.86 6.14
C ASN A 33 -4.60 -2.14 5.20
N CYS A 34 -4.52 -2.61 3.95
CA CYS A 34 -3.64 -2.05 2.94
C CYS A 34 -4.08 -0.68 2.39
N TYR A 35 -5.27 -0.20 2.77
CA TYR A 35 -5.77 1.14 2.42
C TYR A 35 -5.40 2.22 3.44
N LEU A 36 -4.66 1.86 4.49
CA LEU A 36 -4.26 2.80 5.53
C LEU A 36 -3.45 3.97 4.95
N ALA A 37 -3.93 5.19 5.19
CA ALA A 37 -3.27 6.39 4.71
C ALA A 37 -2.07 6.75 5.61
N LEU A 38 -1.09 7.43 5.03
CA LEU A 38 0.10 7.87 5.76
C LEU A 38 -0.22 8.80 6.94
N ASP A 39 -1.26 9.62 6.84
CA ASP A 39 -1.68 10.50 7.94
C ASP A 39 -2.27 9.68 9.09
N GLU A 40 -3.08 8.66 8.79
CA GLU A 40 -3.62 7.73 9.79
C GLU A 40 -2.50 6.92 10.48
N MET A 41 -1.42 6.59 9.75
CA MET A 41 -0.24 5.96 10.34
C MET A 41 0.49 6.86 11.33
N VAL A 42 0.58 8.16 11.04
CA VAL A 42 1.17 9.14 11.96
C VAL A 42 0.29 9.25 13.20
N ASP A 43 -1.02 9.39 13.01
CA ASP A 43 -2.00 9.48 14.11
C ASP A 43 -2.02 8.21 14.97
N ALA A 44 -1.70 7.04 14.39
CA ALA A 44 -1.63 5.78 15.12
C ALA A 44 -0.40 5.66 16.04
N LEU A 45 0.66 6.45 15.82
CA LEU A 45 1.88 6.40 16.63
C LEU A 45 1.80 7.25 17.89
N GLU A 46 1.12 8.39 17.83
CA GLU A 46 1.00 9.30 18.97
C GLU A 46 0.35 8.66 20.21
N PRO A 47 -0.84 8.03 20.14
CA PRO A 47 -1.49 7.46 21.33
C PRO A 47 -0.78 6.21 21.86
N ARG A 48 0.05 5.55 21.03
CA ARG A 48 0.68 4.27 21.39
C ARG A 48 2.10 4.41 21.90
N PHE A 49 2.86 5.34 21.33
CA PHE A 49 4.29 5.52 21.59
C PHE A 49 4.65 6.94 22.00
N GLU A 50 3.69 7.87 22.03
CA GLU A 50 3.92 9.30 22.28
C GLU A 50 4.90 9.92 21.27
N VAL A 51 4.86 9.40 20.03
CA VAL A 51 5.75 9.82 18.94
C VAL A 51 4.98 10.60 17.91
N THR A 52 5.24 11.92 17.86
CA THR A 52 4.78 12.80 16.79
C THR A 52 5.87 12.95 15.73
N VAL A 53 5.56 12.58 14.50
CA VAL A 53 6.48 12.63 13.35
C VAL A 53 5.77 13.10 12.09
N SER A 54 6.52 13.63 11.12
CA SER A 54 5.93 14.03 9.86
C SER A 54 5.55 12.81 9.02
N ARG A 55 4.48 12.97 8.22
CA ARG A 55 4.05 12.01 7.19
C ARG A 55 5.20 11.51 6.31
N GLN A 56 6.10 12.42 5.91
CA GLN A 56 7.26 12.10 5.08
C GLN A 56 8.28 11.19 5.79
N THR A 57 8.41 11.33 7.12
CA THR A 57 9.27 10.45 7.93
C THR A 57 8.75 9.02 7.88
N ILE A 58 7.45 8.83 8.11
CA ILE A 58 6.82 7.51 8.03
C ILE A 58 6.96 6.92 6.63
N LYS A 59 6.67 7.71 5.59
CA LYS A 59 6.86 7.26 4.21
C LYS A 59 8.26 6.70 3.97
N HIS A 60 9.32 7.42 4.35
CA HIS A 60 10.68 6.94 4.15
C HIS A 60 11.01 5.67 4.95
N HIS A 61 10.49 5.54 6.17
CA HIS A 61 10.70 4.34 6.98
C HIS A 61 9.99 3.11 6.40
N ILE A 62 8.77 3.29 5.90
CA ILE A 62 8.00 2.23 5.23
C ILE A 62 8.62 1.87 3.87
N ASP A 63 9.00 2.85 3.06
CA ASP A 63 9.72 2.64 1.79
C ASP A 63 11.04 1.87 2.02
N GLY A 64 11.75 2.18 3.11
CA GLY A 64 12.97 1.48 3.53
C GLY A 64 12.77 0.01 3.90
N ARG A 65 11.52 -0.42 4.16
CA ARG A 65 11.13 -1.82 4.38
C ARG A 65 10.59 -2.50 3.12
N MET A 66 10.83 -1.91 1.94
CA MET A 66 10.38 -2.39 0.63
C MET A 66 8.86 -2.36 0.41
N TYR A 67 8.13 -1.58 1.21
CA TYR A 67 6.75 -1.24 0.91
C TYR A 67 6.71 -0.06 -0.04
N THR A 68 5.69 0.03 -0.88
CA THR A 68 5.47 1.19 -1.76
C THR A 68 4.09 1.74 -1.51
N ILE A 69 4.03 2.93 -0.92
CA ILE A 69 2.77 3.62 -0.71
C ILE A 69 2.39 4.37 -1.98
N LYS A 70 1.23 4.03 -2.54
CA LYS A 70 0.70 4.66 -3.74
C LYS A 70 -0.56 5.43 -3.41
N LYS A 71 -0.79 6.53 -4.13
CA LYS A 71 -2.09 7.17 -4.15
C LYS A 71 -3.04 6.24 -4.89
N THR A 72 -3.94 5.60 -4.16
CA THR A 72 -5.02 4.81 -4.74
C THR A 72 -6.08 5.76 -5.28
N HIS A 73 -6.52 5.52 -6.51
CA HIS A 73 -7.74 6.13 -7.00
C HIS A 73 -8.89 5.42 -6.28
N CYS A 74 -9.77 6.19 -5.62
CA CYS A 74 -11.00 5.63 -5.10
C CYS A 74 -11.91 5.36 -6.31
N ASP A 75 -11.84 4.14 -6.83
CA ASP A 75 -12.77 3.74 -7.88
C ASP A 75 -14.19 3.74 -7.31
N SER A 76 -15.13 4.29 -8.08
CA SER A 76 -16.53 4.24 -7.72
C SER A 76 -16.93 2.78 -7.55
N ASN A 77 -17.21 2.39 -6.30
CA ASN A 77 -17.57 1.03 -5.94
C ASN A 77 -18.89 0.58 -6.61
N TYR A 78 -19.59 1.49 -7.29
CA TYR A 78 -20.79 1.22 -8.08
C TYR A 78 -20.62 0.04 -9.04
N ARG A 79 -19.52 -0.03 -9.81
CA ARG A 79 -19.28 -1.14 -10.75
C ARG A 79 -18.97 -2.48 -10.06
N ASN A 80 -18.51 -2.44 -8.81
CA ASN A 80 -18.14 -3.62 -8.05
C ASN A 80 -19.27 -4.11 -7.13
N LEU A 81 -20.40 -3.39 -7.06
CA LEU A 81 -21.60 -3.89 -6.39
C LEU A 81 -21.99 -5.24 -6.99
N PRO A 82 -22.41 -6.22 -6.16
CA PRO A 82 -22.71 -7.58 -6.64
C PRO A 82 -23.72 -7.59 -7.80
N GLU A 83 -24.75 -6.75 -7.69
CA GLU A 83 -25.81 -6.58 -8.69
C GLU A 83 -25.25 -6.08 -10.04
N ASN A 84 -24.41 -5.05 -10.01
CA ASN A 84 -23.83 -4.47 -11.22
C ASN A 84 -22.77 -5.38 -11.86
N ARG A 85 -22.09 -6.20 -11.07
CA ARG A 85 -21.18 -7.24 -11.57
C ARG A 85 -21.92 -8.30 -12.40
N ILE A 86 -23.13 -8.67 -11.98
CA ILE A 86 -23.97 -9.61 -12.71
C ILE A 86 -24.45 -8.96 -14.01
N LEU A 87 -25.00 -7.74 -13.95
CA LEU A 87 -25.45 -7.00 -15.14
C LEU A 87 -24.33 -6.81 -16.17
N CYS A 88 -23.12 -6.44 -15.73
CA CYS A 88 -21.99 -6.31 -16.63
C CYS A 88 -21.57 -7.64 -17.25
N ARG A 89 -21.63 -8.75 -16.50
CA ARG A 89 -21.32 -10.08 -17.03
C ARG A 89 -22.35 -10.48 -18.09
N ASP A 90 -23.63 -10.38 -17.77
CA ASP A 90 -24.72 -10.82 -18.63
C ASP A 90 -24.71 -10.01 -19.93
N PHE A 91 -24.55 -8.70 -19.84
CA PHE A 91 -24.40 -7.85 -21.02
C PHE A 91 -23.21 -8.25 -21.92
N ILE A 92 -22.05 -8.60 -21.33
CA ILE A 92 -20.89 -9.05 -22.11
C ILE A 92 -21.17 -10.39 -22.80
N VAL A 93 -21.85 -11.32 -22.11
CA VAL A 93 -22.24 -12.61 -22.68
C VAL A 93 -23.17 -12.40 -23.87
N ASP A 94 -24.21 -11.59 -23.70
CA ASP A 94 -25.18 -11.28 -24.76
C ASP A 94 -24.51 -10.59 -25.95
N LEU A 95 -23.60 -9.64 -25.69
CA LEU A 95 -22.85 -8.95 -26.74
C LEU A 95 -21.95 -9.90 -27.54
N LEU A 96 -21.33 -10.87 -26.87
CA LEU A 96 -20.47 -11.87 -27.53
C LEU A 96 -21.30 -12.85 -28.36
N ALA A 97 -22.44 -13.30 -27.84
CA ALA A 97 -23.38 -14.15 -28.57
C ALA A 97 -23.84 -13.45 -29.86
N TYR A 98 -24.31 -12.20 -29.74
CA TYR A 98 -24.71 -11.39 -30.89
C TYR A 98 -23.60 -11.24 -31.93
N LYS A 99 -22.36 -10.93 -31.51
CA LYS A 99 -21.23 -10.82 -32.44
C LYS A 99 -20.93 -12.12 -33.17
N SER A 100 -21.02 -13.25 -32.47
CA SER A 100 -20.79 -14.56 -33.09
C SER A 100 -21.86 -14.92 -34.12
N GLU A 101 -23.12 -14.57 -33.87
CA GLU A 101 -24.22 -14.78 -34.81
C GLU A 101 -24.08 -13.91 -36.06
N VAL A 102 -23.64 -12.66 -35.89
CA VAL A 102 -23.38 -11.73 -37.00
C VAL A 102 -22.17 -12.16 -37.84
N GLU A 103 -21.10 -12.69 -37.24
CA GLU A 103 -19.94 -13.23 -37.97
C GLU A 103 -20.25 -14.53 -38.73
N ILE A 104 -21.18 -15.36 -38.25
CA ILE A 104 -21.60 -16.59 -38.95
C ILE A 104 -22.54 -16.28 -40.12
N ALA A 105 -23.26 -15.16 -40.07
CA ALA A 105 -24.20 -14.73 -41.12
C ALA A 105 -23.58 -13.86 -42.23
N ALA A 106 -22.28 -13.54 -42.14
CA ALA A 106 -21.52 -12.75 -43.12
C ALA A 106 -20.62 -13.64 -43.98
#